data_AF-A0A923ZBH9-F1
#
_entry.id   AF-A0A923ZBH9-F1
#
_cell.length_a   1.000
_cell.length_b   1.000
_cell.length_c   1.000
_cell.angle_alpha   90.00
_cell.angle_beta   90.00
_cell.angle_gamma   90.00
#
_symmetry.space_group_name_H-M   'P 1'
#
loop_
_entity.id
_entity.type
_entity.pdbx_description
1 polymer ?
#
loop_
_entity_poly.entity_id
_entity_poly.type
_entity_poly.pdbx_seq_one_letter_code
_entity_poly.pdbx_strand_id
1 'polypeptide(L)'
;MKQKPLRLAGALGYESADKRIYILRLVGVAGSISEAARAAGVSYKAAWQAVDTLGNLAGTALVESTVGGAGGGGARLTEAGRQLLLAAAEVAHAREQVLARLARAGGGVIQVGGVAALGLRTSMRNQLPCTVKSLKA
;
A
#
# COMPACT_ATOMS: atom_id res chain seq x y z
N MET A 1 -36.85 3.83 0.69
CA MET A 1 -35.58 4.48 0.29
C MET A 1 -34.57 3.39 -0.01
N LYS A 2 -34.04 3.28 -1.24
CA LYS A 2 -33.02 2.28 -1.58
C LYS A 2 -31.68 2.73 -0.96
N GLN A 3 -31.23 2.04 0.08
CA GLN A 3 -29.92 2.29 0.70
C GLN A 3 -28.81 2.09 -0.34
N LYS A 4 -27.91 3.06 -0.47
CA LYS A 4 -26.75 2.98 -1.34
C LYS A 4 -25.78 1.94 -0.76
N PRO A 5 -25.26 0.98 -1.56
CA PRO A 5 -24.36 -0.04 -1.03
C PRO A 5 -23.06 0.59 -0.49
N LEU A 6 -22.64 0.14 0.70
CA LEU A 6 -21.44 0.63 1.38
C LEU A 6 -20.19 0.29 0.56
N ARG A 7 -19.46 1.31 0.09
CA ARG A 7 -18.22 1.12 -0.70
C ARG A 7 -16.98 1.08 0.19
N LEU A 8 -16.71 -0.09 0.77
CA LEU A 8 -15.58 -0.30 1.69
C LEU A 8 -14.22 -0.01 1.06
N ALA A 9 -14.00 -0.37 -0.22
CA ALA A 9 -12.72 -0.19 -0.90
C ALA A 9 -12.29 1.28 -1.01
N GLY A 10 -13.25 2.19 -1.26
CA GLY A 10 -12.99 3.63 -1.31
C GLY A 10 -12.85 4.26 0.07
N ALA A 11 -13.66 3.81 1.04
CA ALA A 11 -13.62 4.36 2.40
C ALA A 11 -12.34 3.99 3.16
N LEU A 12 -11.79 2.80 2.90
CA LEU A 12 -10.53 2.31 3.49
C LEU A 12 -9.32 2.61 2.58
N GLY A 13 -9.47 3.56 1.64
CA GLY A 13 -8.46 4.06 0.71
C GLY A 13 -7.41 4.93 1.38
N TYR A 14 -6.13 4.62 1.19
CA TYR A 14 -5.01 5.51 1.53
C TYR A 14 -4.52 6.24 0.26
N GLU A 15 -5.43 6.89 -0.47
CA GLU A 15 -5.14 7.46 -1.80
C GLU A 15 -3.96 8.44 -1.82
N SER A 16 -3.78 9.20 -0.74
CA SER A 16 -2.69 10.18 -0.65
C SER A 16 -1.32 9.49 -0.49
N ALA A 17 -1.25 8.39 0.25
CA ALA A 17 -0.04 7.57 0.36
C ALA A 17 0.25 6.86 -0.97
N ASP A 18 -0.78 6.31 -1.61
CA ASP A 18 -0.67 5.63 -2.91
C ASP A 18 -0.10 6.58 -3.98
N LYS A 19 -0.57 7.84 -4.01
CA LYS A 19 -0.03 8.87 -4.93
C LYS A 19 1.45 9.19 -4.67
N ARG A 20 1.88 9.31 -3.42
CA ARG A 20 3.29 9.60 -3.11
C ARG A 20 4.19 8.41 -3.50
N ILE A 21 3.76 7.19 -3.20
CA ILE A 21 4.47 5.96 -3.59
C ILE A 21 4.54 5.83 -5.11
N TYR A 22 3.47 6.17 -5.81
CA TYR A 22 3.45 6.20 -7.28
C TYR A 22 4.48 7.17 -7.85
N ILE A 23 4.56 8.41 -7.32
CA ILE A 23 5.57 9.39 -7.73
C ILE A 23 6.99 8.85 -7.48
N LEU A 24 7.24 8.28 -6.30
CA LEU A 24 8.55 7.69 -5.98
C LEU A 24 8.93 6.57 -6.96
N ARG A 25 7.97 5.72 -7.34
CA ARG A 25 8.18 4.68 -8.35
C ARG A 25 8.54 5.26 -9.71
N LEU A 26 7.86 6.33 -10.13
CA LEU A 26 8.17 7.02 -11.39
C LEU A 26 9.56 7.68 -11.36
N VAL A 27 10.01 8.20 -10.22
CA VAL A 27 11.39 8.71 -10.07
C VAL A 27 12.40 7.60 -10.33
N GLY A 28 12.16 6.38 -9.83
CA GLY A 28 13.02 5.23 -10.08
C GLY A 28 13.10 4.81 -11.55
N VAL A 29 12.02 4.98 -12.32
CA VAL A 29 11.96 4.63 -13.75
C VAL A 29 12.56 5.73 -14.63
N ALA A 30 12.19 6.98 -14.37
CA ALA A 30 12.59 8.12 -15.20
C ALA A 30 14.01 8.61 -14.89
N GLY A 31 14.50 8.41 -13.67
CA GLY A 31 15.81 8.94 -13.26
C GLY A 31 15.83 10.47 -13.08
N SER A 32 14.66 11.12 -13.03
CA SER A 32 14.49 12.55 -12.79
C SER A 32 13.16 12.85 -12.10
N ILE A 33 13.16 13.75 -11.11
CA ILE A 33 11.93 14.20 -10.42
C ILE A 33 11.03 14.99 -11.39
N SER A 34 11.59 15.76 -12.31
CA SER A 34 10.82 16.55 -13.27
C SER A 34 10.10 15.68 -14.29
N GLU A 35 10.72 14.58 -14.72
CA GLU A 35 10.08 13.59 -15.60
C GLU A 35 9.02 12.78 -14.87
N ALA A 36 9.32 12.36 -13.63
CA ALA A 36 8.34 11.69 -12.78
C ALA A 36 7.09 12.56 -12.53
N ALA A 37 7.28 13.87 -12.32
CA ALA A 37 6.18 14.82 -12.16
C ALA A 37 5.29 14.88 -13.41
N ARG A 38 5.91 14.98 -14.61
CA ARG A 38 5.20 14.95 -15.90
C ARG A 38 4.43 13.64 -16.09
N ALA A 39 5.06 12.50 -15.82
CA ALA A 39 4.42 11.19 -15.93
C ALA A 39 3.29 10.99 -14.91
N ALA A 40 3.38 11.59 -13.73
CA ALA A 40 2.34 11.57 -12.71
C ALA A 40 1.22 12.60 -12.92
N GLY A 41 1.36 13.51 -13.90
CA GLY A 41 0.40 14.59 -14.12
C GLY A 41 0.36 15.62 -12.99
N VAL A 42 1.47 15.84 -12.28
CA VAL A 42 1.57 16.79 -11.16
C VAL A 42 2.66 17.84 -11.42
N SER A 43 2.59 18.97 -10.71
CA SER A 43 3.66 19.97 -10.78
C SER A 43 4.97 19.43 -10.20
N TYR A 44 6.10 19.94 -10.67
CA TYR A 44 7.41 19.60 -10.10
C TYR A 44 7.45 19.79 -8.58
N LYS A 45 6.91 20.90 -8.08
CA LYS A 45 6.81 21.19 -6.64
C LYS A 45 6.01 20.11 -5.90
N ALA A 46 4.89 19.66 -6.46
CA ALA A 46 4.07 18.61 -5.85
C ALA A 46 4.80 17.26 -5.83
N ALA A 47 5.52 16.91 -6.89
CA ALA A 47 6.34 15.70 -6.92
C ALA A 47 7.48 15.75 -5.89
N TRP A 48 8.17 16.89 -5.79
CA TRP A 48 9.21 17.11 -4.79
C TRP A 48 8.64 17.00 -3.37
N GLN A 49 7.52 17.66 -3.07
CA GLN A 49 6.84 17.56 -1.78
C GLN A 49 6.40 16.13 -1.45
N ALA A 50 5.96 15.36 -2.45
CA ALA A 50 5.58 13.97 -2.26
C ALA A 50 6.77 13.10 -1.83
N VAL A 51 7.92 13.26 -2.50
CA VAL A 51 9.16 12.54 -2.17
C VAL A 51 9.69 12.98 -0.80
N ASP A 52 9.72 14.29 -0.54
CA ASP A 52 10.17 14.86 0.74
C ASP A 52 9.30 14.38 1.91
N THR A 53 7.97 14.42 1.75
CA THR A 53 7.04 13.90 2.77
C THR A 53 7.29 12.42 3.05
N LEU A 54 7.52 11.60 2.02
CA LEU A 54 7.85 10.19 2.23
C LEU A 54 9.19 10.00 2.94
N GLY A 55 10.20 10.80 2.58
CA GLY A 55 11.50 10.76 3.25
C GLY A 55 11.40 11.11 4.73
N ASN A 56 10.66 12.17 5.05
CA ASN A 56 10.41 12.60 6.42
C ASN A 56 9.66 11.53 7.24
N LEU A 57 8.65 10.88 6.65
CA LEU A 57 7.93 9.77 7.29
C LEU A 57 8.80 8.52 7.45
N ALA A 58 9.73 8.26 6.52
CA ALA A 58 10.67 7.15 6.59
C ALA A 58 11.88 7.43 7.49
N GLY A 59 12.09 8.69 7.90
CA GLY A 59 13.25 9.11 8.68
C GLY A 59 14.57 9.09 7.90
N THR A 60 14.53 8.98 6.57
CA THR A 60 15.73 8.90 5.71
C THR A 60 15.45 9.37 4.29
N ALA A 61 16.49 9.79 3.58
CA ALA A 61 16.40 10.20 2.18
C ALA A 61 16.10 8.98 1.28
N LEU A 62 15.04 9.10 0.47
CA LEU A 62 14.61 8.03 -0.45
C LEU A 62 15.15 8.20 -1.87
N VAL A 63 15.67 9.39 -2.18
CA VAL A 63 16.18 9.77 -3.49
C VAL A 63 17.49 10.53 -3.31
N GLU A 64 18.53 10.11 -4.03
CA GLU A 64 19.74 10.87 -4.26
C GLU A 64 19.54 11.77 -5.48
N SER A 65 19.72 13.07 -5.30
CA SER A 65 19.69 14.04 -6.39
C SER A 65 21.10 14.47 -6.75
N THR A 66 21.43 14.43 -8.04
CA THR A 66 22.66 15.01 -8.58
C THR A 66 22.32 16.40 -9.10
N VAL A 67 22.95 17.43 -8.53
CA VAL A 67 22.83 18.79 -9.03
C VAL A 67 23.48 18.83 -10.41
N GLY A 68 22.68 18.99 -11.46
CA GLY A 68 23.18 19.01 -12.83
C GLY A 68 23.44 20.43 -13.31
N GLY A 69 24.65 20.65 -13.86
CA GLY A 69 24.92 21.75 -14.79
C GLY A 69 24.26 21.51 -16.15
N ALA A 70 24.84 22.04 -17.24
CA ALA A 70 24.23 22.11 -18.58
C ALA A 70 23.69 20.79 -19.19
N GLY A 71 23.99 19.63 -18.63
CA GLY A 71 23.48 18.30 -19.04
C GLY A 71 22.27 17.76 -18.25
N GLY A 72 21.74 18.50 -17.28
CA GLY A 72 20.55 18.12 -16.51
C GLY A 72 20.86 17.36 -15.20
N GLY A 73 20.11 17.69 -14.14
CA GLY A 73 20.21 17.02 -12.84
C GLY A 73 19.46 15.69 -12.84
N GLY A 74 20.07 14.66 -12.25
CA GLY A 74 19.50 13.32 -12.11
C GLY A 74 18.89 13.09 -10.74
N ALA A 75 18.00 12.11 -10.65
CA ALA A 75 17.46 11.59 -9.41
C ALA A 75 17.51 10.06 -9.44
N ARG A 76 18.12 9.45 -8.43
CA ARG A 76 18.19 7.99 -8.29
C ARG A 76 17.62 7.57 -6.95
N LEU A 77 16.94 6.43 -6.91
CA LEU A 77 16.47 5.87 -5.65
C LEU A 77 17.65 5.43 -4.79
N THR A 78 17.61 5.79 -3.51
CA THR A 78 18.48 5.19 -2.50
C THR A 78 18.06 3.75 -2.25
N GLU A 79 18.89 3.00 -1.51
CA GLU A 79 18.50 1.66 -1.09
C GLU A 79 17.24 1.67 -0.20
N ALA A 80 17.13 2.65 0.69
CA ALA A 80 15.92 2.86 1.48
C ALA A 80 14.68 3.15 0.60
N GLY A 81 14.86 3.94 -0.47
CA GLY A 81 13.81 4.17 -1.47
C GLY A 81 13.31 2.89 -2.13
N ARG A 82 14.22 1.98 -2.50
CA ARG A 82 13.85 0.67 -3.08
C ARG A 82 13.14 -0.21 -2.07
N GLN A 83 13.66 -0.29 -0.84
CA GLN A 83 13.04 -1.06 0.24
C GLN A 83 11.61 -0.59 0.54
N LEU A 84 11.39 0.73 0.57
CA LEU A 84 10.05 1.29 0.75
C LEU A 84 9.11 0.88 -0.39
N LEU A 85 9.57 0.89 -1.65
CA LEU A 85 8.75 0.48 -2.80
C LEU A 85 8.39 -1.02 -2.76
N LEU A 86 9.31 -1.87 -2.28
CA LEU A 86 9.06 -3.29 -2.07
C LEU A 86 8.03 -3.51 -0.96
N ALA A 87 8.24 -2.91 0.21
CA ALA A 87 7.30 -2.99 1.33
C ALA A 87 5.91 -2.46 0.96
N ALA A 88 5.84 -1.36 0.20
CA ALA A 88 4.58 -0.81 -0.28
C ALA A 88 3.84 -1.76 -1.24
N ALA A 89 4.57 -2.50 -2.08
CA ALA A 89 3.98 -3.50 -2.97
C ALA A 89 3.38 -4.67 -2.18
N GLU A 90 4.09 -5.17 -1.17
CA GLU A 90 3.60 -6.25 -0.29
C GLU A 90 2.33 -5.83 0.47
N VAL A 91 2.33 -4.62 1.04
CA VAL A 91 1.16 -4.08 1.74
C VAL A 91 -0.02 -3.91 0.78
N ALA A 92 0.21 -3.40 -0.44
CA ALA A 92 -0.83 -3.26 -1.44
C ALA A 92 -1.43 -4.63 -1.83
N HIS A 93 -0.60 -5.66 -1.99
CA HIS A 93 -1.04 -7.01 -2.30
C HIS A 93 -1.89 -7.60 -1.16
N ALA A 94 -1.43 -7.50 0.09
CA ALA A 94 -2.19 -7.97 1.26
C ALA A 94 -3.54 -7.23 1.38
N ARG A 95 -3.54 -5.92 1.14
CA ARG A 95 -4.76 -5.09 1.16
C ARG A 95 -5.76 -5.53 0.11
N GLU A 96 -5.32 -5.77 -1.12
CA GLU A 96 -6.17 -6.28 -2.20
C GLU A 96 -6.81 -7.62 -1.81
N GLN A 97 -6.03 -8.55 -1.26
CA GLN A 97 -6.54 -9.84 -0.80
C GLN A 97 -7.63 -9.69 0.28
N VAL A 98 -7.43 -8.79 1.25
CA VAL A 98 -8.40 -8.53 2.32
C VAL A 98 -9.67 -7.92 1.75
N LEU A 99 -9.55 -6.90 0.89
CA LEU A 99 -10.71 -6.27 0.25
C LEU A 99 -11.49 -7.26 -0.62
N ALA A 100 -10.80 -8.15 -1.34
CA ALA A 100 -11.44 -9.21 -2.13
C ALA A 100 -12.15 -10.26 -1.25
N ARG A 101 -11.64 -10.55 -0.05
CA ARG A 101 -12.34 -11.41 0.93
C ARG A 101 -13.61 -10.71 1.45
N LEU A 102 -13.51 -9.43 1.81
CA LEU A 102 -14.63 -8.64 2.31
C LEU A 102 -15.73 -8.44 1.27
N ALA A 103 -15.35 -8.21 0.01
CA ALA A 103 -16.31 -8.09 -1.11
C ALA A 103 -17.11 -9.38 -1.30
N ARG A 104 -16.48 -10.55 -1.16
CA ARG A 104 -17.14 -11.86 -1.24
C ARG A 104 -18.04 -12.16 -0.03
N ALA A 105 -17.73 -11.60 1.15
CA ALA A 105 -18.50 -11.81 2.38
C ALA A 105 -19.86 -11.06 2.41
N GLY A 106 -20.16 -10.23 1.40
CA GLY A 106 -21.53 -9.74 1.15
C GLY A 106 -22.17 -8.89 2.25
N GLY A 107 -21.38 -8.24 3.12
CA GLY A 107 -21.90 -7.40 4.20
C GLY A 107 -22.37 -8.15 5.45
N GLY A 108 -22.12 -9.47 5.53
CA GLY A 108 -22.25 -10.24 6.76
C GLY A 108 -21.16 -9.89 7.77
N VAL A 109 -21.41 -10.19 9.06
CA VAL A 109 -20.45 -10.08 10.16
C VAL A 109 -19.10 -10.61 9.70
N ILE A 110 -18.04 -9.82 9.87
CA ILE A 110 -16.66 -10.26 9.61
C ILE A 110 -16.39 -11.42 10.58
N GLN A 111 -16.65 -12.65 10.15
CA GLN A 111 -16.14 -13.83 10.82
C GLN A 111 -14.63 -13.77 10.62
N VAL A 112 -13.92 -13.20 11.60
CA VAL A 112 -12.53 -13.55 11.85
C VAL A 112 -12.57 -15.04 12.17
N GLY A 113 -12.48 -15.86 11.13
CA GLY A 113 -12.62 -17.30 11.25
C GLY A 113 -11.64 -17.81 12.30
N GLY A 114 -11.99 -18.92 12.96
CA GLY A 114 -11.00 -19.70 13.70
C GLY A 114 -9.84 -20.14 12.79
N VAL A 115 -8.98 -21.04 13.25
CA VAL A 115 -7.76 -21.62 12.62
C VAL A 115 -7.53 -21.39 11.10
N ALA A 116 -8.54 -21.53 10.23
CA ALA A 116 -8.52 -21.16 8.82
C ALA A 116 -8.17 -19.67 8.51
N ALA A 117 -8.54 -18.70 9.37
CA ALA A 117 -8.16 -17.29 9.17
C ALA A 117 -6.69 -17.01 9.52
N LEU A 118 -6.06 -17.88 10.32
CA LEU A 118 -4.63 -17.81 10.66
C LEU A 118 -3.73 -18.37 9.54
N GLY A 119 -4.30 -18.85 8.42
CA GLY A 119 -3.54 -19.39 7.29
C GLY A 119 -2.86 -20.74 7.56
N LEU A 120 -3.15 -21.39 8.69
CA LEU A 120 -2.61 -22.70 9.04
C LEU A 120 -3.28 -23.79 8.19
N ARG A 121 -2.54 -24.35 7.23
CA ARG A 121 -2.94 -25.58 6.54
C ARG A 121 -2.63 -26.77 7.44
N THR A 122 -3.66 -27.34 8.04
CA THR A 122 -3.57 -28.63 8.73
C THR A 122 -4.05 -29.75 7.82
N SER A 123 -3.57 -30.99 8.03
CA SER A 123 -4.04 -32.17 7.30
C SER A 123 -5.47 -32.60 7.68
N MET A 124 -6.07 -31.96 8.69
CA MET A 124 -7.42 -32.25 9.15
C MET A 124 -8.46 -31.74 8.15
N ARG A 125 -9.27 -32.67 7.62
CA ARG A 125 -10.32 -32.38 6.63
C ARG A 125 -11.57 -31.74 7.22
N ASN A 126 -11.85 -31.99 8.50
CA ASN A 126 -12.98 -31.39 9.21
C ASN A 126 -12.50 -30.26 10.12
N GLN A 127 -12.87 -29.04 9.77
CA GLN A 127 -12.63 -27.84 10.56
C GLN A 127 -13.95 -27.15 10.82
N LEU A 128 -14.55 -27.44 11.97
CA LEU A 128 -15.88 -26.94 12.35
C LEU A 128 -15.71 -25.80 13.37
N PRO A 129 -15.99 -24.54 13.00
CA PRO A 129 -15.92 -23.43 13.95
C PRO A 129 -16.99 -23.58 15.03
N CYS A 130 -16.62 -23.39 16.29
CA CYS A 130 -17.53 -23.46 17.43
C CYS A 130 -17.20 -22.40 18.50
N THR A 131 -18.18 -22.10 19.34
CA THR A 131 -18.01 -21.22 20.52
C THR A 131 -18.12 -22.08 21.78
N VAL A 132 -17.09 -22.05 22.63
CA VAL A 132 -17.10 -22.77 23.91
C VAL A 132 -18.08 -22.08 24.86
N LYS A 133 -19.10 -22.81 25.33
CA LYS A 133 -20.14 -22.25 26.23
C LYS A 133 -19.76 -22.31 27.71
N SER A 134 -19.03 -23.33 28.13
CA SER A 134 -18.58 -23.49 29.52
C SER A 134 -17.35 -24.40 29.59
N LEU A 135 -16.56 -24.22 30.63
CA LEU A 135 -15.43 -25.07 31.00
C LEU A 135 -15.63 -25.51 32.45
N LYS A 136 -15.43 -26.78 32.75
CA LYS A 136 -15.37 -27.29 34.12
C LYS A 136 -13.92 -27.61 34.45
N ALA A 137 -13.50 -27.20 35.64
CA ALA A 137 -12.25 -27.61 36.26
C ALA A 137 -12.42 -29.00 36.90
#